data_AF-X1DQ66-F1
#
_entry.id   AF-X1DQ66-F1
#
_cell.length_a   1.000
_cell.length_b   1.000
_cell.length_c   1.000
_cell.angle_alpha   90.00
_cell.angle_beta   90.00
_cell.angle_gamma   90.00
#
_symmetry.space_group_name_H-M   'P 1'
#
loop_
_entity.id
_entity.type
_entity.pdbx_description
1 polymer ?
#
loop_
_entity_poly.entity_id
_entity_poly.type
_entity_poly.pdbx_seq_one_letter_code
_entity_poly.pdbx_strand_id
1 'polypeptide(L)'
;MLPVNGEKTMSRIEGVVISARRTEREGGRTYIIRYRIGKGEHEIRVRENTDTDVSFYPGNKIEIETHGNTITITNYIISGRVTGTKVS
;
A
#
# COMPACT_ATOMS: atom_id res chain seq x y z
N MET A 1 2.12 -16.23 -34.85
CA MET A 1 1.33 -15.20 -34.13
C MET A 1 1.75 -15.25 -32.67
N LEU A 2 2.32 -14.18 -32.14
CA LEU A 2 2.74 -14.09 -30.74
C LEU A 2 1.55 -13.56 -29.92
N PRO A 3 1.31 -14.02 -28.68
CA PRO A 3 0.26 -13.45 -27.85
C PRO A 3 0.63 -12.01 -27.49
N VAL A 4 -0.26 -11.08 -27.85
CA VAL A 4 -0.22 -9.67 -27.43
C VAL A 4 -0.96 -9.61 -26.11
N ASN A 5 -0.29 -9.80 -24.98
CA ASN A 5 -0.92 -9.59 -23.68
C ASN A 5 0.13 -9.08 -22.67
N GLY A 6 0.33 -7.77 -22.67
CA GLY A 6 0.87 -7.07 -21.51
C GLY A 6 -0.19 -7.03 -20.40
N GLU A 7 -0.51 -8.21 -19.84
CA GLU A 7 -1.31 -8.29 -18.62
C GLU A 7 -0.56 -7.51 -17.54
N LYS A 8 -1.05 -6.31 -17.22
CA LYS A 8 -0.64 -5.59 -16.01
C LYS A 8 -1.01 -6.50 -14.85
N THR A 9 -0.02 -7.22 -14.32
CA THR A 9 -0.22 -8.18 -13.25
C THR A 9 -0.85 -7.46 -12.06
N MET A 10 -2.10 -7.81 -11.76
CA MET A 10 -2.75 -7.39 -10.54
C MET A 10 -2.31 -8.33 -9.43
N SER A 11 -1.79 -7.80 -8.34
CA SER A 11 -1.52 -8.58 -7.14
C SER A 11 -2.31 -8.03 -5.97
N ARG A 12 -2.81 -8.94 -5.13
CA ARG A 12 -3.55 -8.64 -3.92
C ARG A 12 -2.96 -9.46 -2.79
N ILE A 13 -2.61 -8.79 -1.69
CA ILE A 13 -2.02 -9.42 -0.51
C ILE A 13 -2.71 -8.89 0.74
N GLU A 14 -2.90 -9.77 1.71
CA GLU A 14 -3.38 -9.43 3.05
C GLU A 14 -2.24 -9.55 4.06
N GLY A 15 -2.17 -8.61 4.99
CA GLY A 15 -1.11 -8.59 5.99
C GLY A 15 -1.51 -7.87 7.27
N VAL A 16 -0.59 -7.90 8.23
CA VAL A 16 -0.74 -7.20 9.51
C VAL A 16 0.35 -6.15 9.63
N VAL A 17 -0.03 -4.91 9.92
CA VAL A 17 0.93 -3.80 10.12
C VAL A 17 1.81 -4.09 11.33
N ILE A 18 3.12 -3.96 11.16
CA ILE A 18 4.12 -4.01 12.23
C ILE A 18 4.41 -2.59 12.72
N SER A 19 4.56 -1.66 11.79
CA SER A 19 4.78 -0.24 12.06
C SER A 19 4.42 0.58 10.83
N ALA A 20 3.95 1.80 11.01
CA ALA A 20 3.77 2.74 9.92
C ALA A 20 4.24 4.13 10.33
N ARG A 21 4.74 4.88 9.36
CA ARG A 21 5.03 6.32 9.50
C ARG A 21 4.59 7.07 8.25
N ARG A 22 4.21 8.32 8.46
CA ARG A 22 3.82 9.25 7.39
C ARG A 22 4.84 10.38 7.33
N THR A 23 5.27 10.75 6.13
CA THR A 23 6.12 11.92 5.91
C THR A 23 5.42 12.87 4.95
N GLU A 24 5.32 14.14 5.33
CA GLU A 24 4.77 15.20 4.49
C GLU A 24 5.92 15.93 3.79
N ARG A 25 5.80 16.14 2.47
CA ARG A 25 6.69 16.98 1.66
C ARG A 25 5.84 17.84 0.73
N GLU A 26 6.40 18.92 0.21
CA GLU A 26 5.72 19.77 -0.77
C GLU A 26 5.17 18.91 -1.93
N GLY A 27 3.85 18.85 -2.03
CA GLY A 27 3.14 18.05 -3.03
C GLY A 27 2.72 16.62 -2.62
N GLY A 28 2.65 16.29 -1.32
CA GLY A 28 1.88 15.12 -0.84
C GLY A 28 2.43 14.41 0.39
N ARG A 29 1.68 13.38 0.82
CA ARG A 29 2.05 12.47 1.92
C ARG A 29 2.67 11.19 1.35
N THR A 30 3.75 10.74 1.97
CA THR A 30 4.30 9.40 1.73
C THR A 30 4.08 8.54 2.95
N TYR A 31 3.41 7.41 2.76
CA TYR A 31 3.24 6.36 3.76
C TYR A 31 4.37 5.35 3.62
N ILE A 32 4.98 4.99 4.74
CA ILE A 32 5.96 3.90 4.84
C ILE A 32 5.37 2.89 5.81
N ILE A 33 4.93 1.75 5.30
CA ILE A 33 4.22 0.72 6.07
C ILE A 33 5.05 -0.55 6.05
N ARG A 34 5.47 -1.01 7.23
CA ARG A 34 6.02 -2.35 7.43
C ARG A 34 4.91 -3.29 7.85
N TYR A 35 4.81 -4.44 7.21
CA TYR A 35 3.74 -5.41 7.43
C TYR A 35 4.27 -6.84 7.36
N ARG A 36 3.50 -7.77 7.94
CA ARG A 36 3.80 -9.20 7.96
C ARG A 36 2.80 -9.98 7.11
N ILE A 37 3.32 -10.92 6.32
CA ILE A 37 2.55 -11.96 5.63
C ILE A 37 3.11 -13.31 6.06
N GLY A 38 2.30 -14.13 6.72
CA GLY A 38 2.79 -15.38 7.32
C GLY A 38 3.96 -15.12 8.27
N LYS A 39 5.15 -15.65 7.93
CA LYS A 39 6.41 -15.44 8.69
C LYS A 39 7.31 -14.34 8.09
N GLY A 40 6.97 -13.79 6.92
CA GLY A 40 7.77 -12.79 6.21
C GLY A 40 7.42 -11.36 6.61
N GLU A 41 8.43 -10.51 6.76
CA GLU A 41 8.27 -9.07 6.95
C GLU A 41 8.58 -8.32 5.66
N HIS A 42 7.77 -7.31 5.37
CA HIS A 42 7.82 -6.54 4.14
C HIS A 42 7.66 -5.05 4.46
N GLU A 43 8.17 -4.20 3.57
CA GLU A 43 7.96 -2.76 3.63
C GLU A 43 7.36 -2.30 2.30
N ILE A 44 6.40 -1.38 2.37
CA ILE A 44 5.85 -0.69 1.21
C ILE A 44 5.89 0.81 1.45
N ARG A 45 6.24 1.54 0.40
CA ARG A 45 6.25 3.00 0.40
C ARG A 45 5.29 3.48 -0.68
N VAL A 46 4.34 4.32 -0.27
CA VAL A 46 3.26 4.82 -1.13
C VAL A 46 3.23 6.33 -1.03
N ARG A 47 3.44 7.01 -2.15
CA ARG A 47 3.14 8.44 -2.27
C ARG A 47 1.67 8.57 -2.60
N GLU A 48 0.92 9.18 -1.70
CA GLU A 48 -0.52 9.37 -1.81
C GLU A 48 -0.88 10.29 -2.99
N ASN A 49 -1.88 9.90 -3.77
CA ASN A 49 -2.36 10.68 -4.93
C ASN A 49 -3.47 11.68 -4.55
N THR A 50 -4.27 11.35 -3.53
CA THR A 50 -5.38 12.14 -3.03
C THR A 50 -5.29 12.19 -1.54
N ASP A 51 -5.38 13.37 -0.93
CA ASP A 51 -5.28 13.51 0.53
C ASP A 51 -6.34 12.64 1.23
N THR A 52 -5.89 11.63 1.98
CA THR A 52 -6.77 10.79 2.80
C THR A 52 -6.32 10.83 4.25
N ASP A 53 -7.29 10.95 5.15
CA ASP A 53 -7.05 10.90 6.60
C ASP A 53 -7.09 9.46 7.10
N VAL A 54 -6.23 8.62 6.54
CA VAL A 54 -6.12 7.20 6.90
C VAL A 54 -4.86 7.00 7.71
N SER A 55 -5.03 6.38 8.88
CA SER A 55 -3.92 6.00 9.74
C SER A 55 -3.73 4.49 9.77
N PHE A 56 -2.47 4.07 9.89
CA PHE A 56 -2.09 2.67 10.02
C PHE A 56 -1.31 2.49 11.31
N TYR A 57 -1.73 1.55 12.15
CA TYR A 57 -1.09 1.26 13.43
C TYR A 57 -0.67 -0.21 13.52
N PRO A 58 0.34 -0.53 14.36
CA PRO A 58 0.70 -1.91 14.64
C PRO A 58 -0.52 -2.77 15.00
N GLY A 59 -0.63 -3.96 14.40
CA GLY A 59 -1.75 -4.88 14.58
C GLY A 59 -2.96 -4.64 13.65
N ASN A 60 -2.99 -3.53 12.89
CA ASN A 60 -4.05 -3.33 11.89
C ASN A 60 -3.97 -4.39 10.79
N LYS A 61 -5.11 -4.99 10.46
CA LYS A 61 -5.27 -5.84 9.28
C LYS A 61 -5.42 -4.95 8.06
N ILE A 62 -4.57 -5.18 7.07
CA ILE A 62 -4.55 -4.41 5.82
C ILE A 62 -4.61 -5.34 4.61
N GLU A 63 -5.14 -4.78 3.54
CA GLU A 63 -5.05 -5.33 2.21
C GLU A 63 -4.26 -4.37 1.32
N ILE A 64 -3.36 -4.91 0.51
CA ILE A 64 -2.57 -4.15 -0.45
C ILE A 64 -2.87 -4.71 -1.84
N GLU A 65 -3.38 -3.84 -2.71
CA GLU A 65 -3.61 -4.14 -4.12
C GLU A 65 -2.57 -3.36 -4.95
N THR A 66 -1.85 -4.06 -5.83
CA THR A 66 -0.90 -3.45 -6.75
C THR A 66 -1.37 -3.66 -8.18
N HIS A 67 -1.47 -2.56 -8.95
CA HIS A 67 -1.80 -2.56 -10.36
C HIS A 67 -0.86 -1.63 -11.12
N GLY A 68 0.17 -2.21 -11.76
CA GLY A 68 1.28 -1.43 -12.31
C GLY A 68 2.01 -0.66 -11.22
N ASN A 69 2.06 0.68 -11.34
CA ASN A 69 2.69 1.55 -10.33
C ASN A 69 1.70 2.04 -9.26
N THR A 70 0.40 1.75 -9.41
CA THR A 70 -0.61 2.16 -8.44
C THR A 70 -0.70 1.14 -7.32
N ILE A 71 -0.67 1.62 -6.09
CA ILE A 71 -0.90 0.84 -4.89
C ILE A 71 -2.14 1.37 -4.20
N THR A 72 -3.06 0.47 -3.87
CA THR A 72 -4.13 0.71 -2.91
C THR A 72 -3.79 -0.03 -1.62
N ILE A 73 -3.95 0.65 -0.48
CA ILE A 73 -3.88 0.03 0.84
C ILE A 73 -5.18 0.30 1.58
N THR A 74 -5.91 -0.76 1.90
CA THR A 74 -7.16 -0.72 2.66
C THR A 74 -6.89 -1.15 4.09
N ASN A 75 -7.31 -0.36 5.08
CA ASN A 75 -7.28 -0.71 6.50
C ASN A 75 -8.67 -1.21 6.92
N TYR A 76 -8.74 -2.45 7.42
CA TYR A 76 -10.00 -3.07 7.84
C TYR A 76 -10.42 -2.72 9.27
N ILE A 77 -9.51 -2.21 10.09
CA ILE A 77 -9.79 -1.88 11.50
C ILE A 77 -10.21 -0.42 11.64
N ILE A 78 -9.50 0.47 10.96
CA ILE A 78 -9.87 1.88 10.84
C ILE A 78 -10.31 2.05 9.40
N SER A 79 -11.61 1.94 9.15
CA SER A 79 -12.17 1.93 7.80
C SER A 79 -11.63 3.10 6.98
N GLY A 80 -10.73 2.80 6.06
CA GLY A 80 -9.96 3.80 5.33
C GLY A 80 -9.13 3.18 4.22
N ARG A 81 -8.91 3.93 3.14
CA ARG A 81 -8.17 3.49 1.96
C ARG A 81 -7.20 4.58 1.52
N VAL A 82 -5.93 4.24 1.41
CA VAL A 82 -4.92 5.07 0.74
C VAL A 82 -4.74 4.55 -0.68
N THR A 83 -4.79 5.44 -1.66
CA THR A 83 -4.38 5.13 -3.04
C THR A 83 -3.22 6.03 -3.42
N GLY A 84 -2.17 5.43 -3.97
CA GLY A 84 -0.97 6.16 -4.32
C GLY A 84 -0.08 5.44 -5.31
N THR A 85 1.10 6.00 -5.51
CA THR A 85 2.11 5.45 -6.42
C THR A 85 3.24 4.82 -5.61
N LYS A 86 3.71 3.65 -6.04
CA LYS A 86 4.88 2.99 -5.44
C LYS A 86 6.10 3.90 -5.55
N VAL A 87 6.82 4.05 -4.44
CA VAL A 87 8.14 4.71 -4.42
C VAL A 87 9.21 3.72 -3.94
N SER A 88 10.41 3.82 -4.51
CA SER A 88 11.54 2.91 -4.24
C SER A 88 12.24 3.19 -2.91
#